data_AF-A0A945F959-F1
#
_entry.id   AF-A0A945F959-F1
#
_cell.length_a   1.000
_cell.length_b   1.000
_cell.length_c   1.000
_cell.angle_alpha   90.00
_cell.angle_beta   90.00
_cell.angle_gamma   90.00
#
_symmetry.space_group_name_H-M   'P 1'
#
loop_
_entity.id
_entity.type
_entity.pdbx_description
1 polymer ?
#
loop_
_entity_poly.entity_id
_entity_poly.type
_entity_poly.pdbx_seq_one_letter_code
_entity_poly.pdbx_strand_id
1 'polypeptide(L)'
;MLKVHPPLISSFNNINDNYYEVDGRIDDRLNISHIKVHDTDSYIMLGDIDKILMNNEFSQYINLVVSGTLYEFLEHRFGVELGETFVNRKEVKTAVFQVLFTDNRFLGQEHAKLKKMFKKMFPYVYEVFRQLKSKDKTLLPRLLQSIESYLMINVIAKRISIEYPDAPIFTIHDSISTTEEYVDVVEAIMKEELSKAIGNAPKLAREEWCKSNMQKHLESLKEKTKVVA
;
A
#
# COMPACT_ATOMS: atom_id res chain seq x y z
N MET A 1 -29.71 21.51 -25.19
CA MET A 1 -29.20 22.17 -26.42
C MET A 1 -27.83 21.57 -26.71
N LEU A 2 -27.77 20.63 -27.66
CA LEU A 2 -26.55 19.90 -28.02
C LEU A 2 -25.65 20.76 -28.92
N LYS A 3 -24.34 20.75 -28.68
CA LYS A 3 -23.32 21.23 -29.62
C LYS A 3 -22.30 20.11 -29.84
N VAL A 4 -22.16 19.70 -31.09
CA VAL A 4 -21.23 18.67 -31.58
C VAL A 4 -20.15 19.40 -32.39
N HIS A 5 -18.88 19.10 -32.15
CA HIS A 5 -17.77 19.53 -33.01
C HIS A 5 -16.96 18.30 -33.49
N PRO A 6 -16.49 18.31 -34.76
CA PRO A 6 -15.85 17.16 -35.42
C PRO A 6 -14.37 16.98 -35.01
N PRO A 7 -13.75 15.82 -35.29
CA PRO A 7 -12.41 15.52 -34.80
C PRO A 7 -11.34 16.23 -35.65
N LEU A 8 -10.42 16.92 -34.98
CA LEU A 8 -9.16 17.34 -35.59
C LEU A 8 -8.15 16.21 -35.45
N ILE A 9 -7.80 15.63 -36.59
CA ILE A 9 -6.65 14.76 -36.78
C ILE A 9 -5.40 15.64 -36.62
N SER A 10 -4.63 15.41 -35.56
CA SER A 10 -3.22 15.81 -35.52
C SER A 10 -2.38 14.63 -35.07
N SER A 11 -1.58 14.16 -36.02
CA SER A 11 -0.57 13.13 -35.92
C SER A 11 0.41 13.41 -34.77
N PHE A 12 0.59 12.43 -33.89
CA PHE A 12 1.86 12.22 -33.19
C PHE A 12 2.20 10.74 -33.25
N ASN A 13 3.29 10.46 -33.96
CA ASN A 13 3.86 9.14 -34.13
C ASN A 13 4.46 8.62 -32.82
N ASN A 14 4.23 7.32 -32.60
CA ASN A 14 5.08 6.34 -31.93
C ASN A 14 5.64 6.70 -30.55
N ILE A 15 4.95 6.22 -29.52
CA ILE A 15 5.60 5.73 -28.30
C ILE A 15 5.26 4.24 -28.25
N ASN A 16 6.29 3.39 -28.35
CA ASN A 16 6.17 1.93 -28.29
C ASN A 16 5.44 1.51 -27.00
N ASP A 17 4.21 1.01 -27.16
CA ASP A 17 3.59 0.13 -26.18
C ASP A 17 4.36 -1.19 -26.18
N ASN A 18 5.40 -1.27 -25.33
CA ASN A 18 6.04 -2.54 -25.02
C ASN A 18 5.10 -3.34 -24.10
N TYR A 19 4.11 -4.00 -24.71
CA TYR A 19 3.44 -5.14 -24.13
C TYR A 19 4.47 -6.27 -24.01
N TYR A 20 4.91 -6.57 -22.79
CA TYR A 20 5.66 -7.80 -22.54
C TYR A 20 4.66 -8.96 -22.51
N GLU A 21 4.57 -9.69 -23.63
CA GLU A 21 3.91 -11.00 -23.67
C GLU A 21 4.71 -11.99 -22.82
N VAL A 22 4.19 -12.33 -21.65
CA VAL A 22 4.60 -13.53 -20.92
C VAL A 22 3.40 -14.48 -20.91
N ASP A 23 3.53 -15.54 -21.73
CA ASP A 23 2.70 -16.75 -21.69
C ASP A 23 1.19 -16.58 -22.02
N GLY A 24 0.88 -15.73 -23.01
CA GLY A 24 -0.45 -15.70 -23.66
C GLY A 24 -1.61 -15.21 -22.79
N ARG A 25 -1.33 -14.56 -21.66
CA ARG A 25 -2.33 -13.88 -20.83
C ARG A 25 -1.98 -12.40 -20.77
N ILE A 26 -2.96 -11.54 -21.04
CA ILE A 26 -2.83 -10.10 -20.80
C ILE A 26 -2.59 -9.92 -19.31
N ASP A 27 -1.43 -9.36 -18.93
CA ASP A 27 -1.10 -9.09 -17.54
C ASP A 27 -1.86 -7.82 -17.09
N ASP A 28 -3.03 -8.01 -16.50
CA ASP A 28 -3.89 -6.93 -16.00
C ASP A 28 -3.37 -6.31 -14.68
N ARG A 29 -2.17 -6.70 -14.21
CA ARG A 29 -1.54 -6.11 -13.03
C ARG A 29 -1.20 -4.64 -13.27
N LEU A 30 -1.26 -3.84 -12.21
CA LEU A 30 -1.04 -2.39 -12.26
C LEU A 30 0.25 -2.03 -13.03
N ASN A 31 0.08 -1.48 -14.23
CA ASN A 31 1.18 -0.88 -14.97
C ASN A 31 1.41 0.54 -14.43
N ILE A 32 2.52 0.72 -13.72
CA ILE A 32 2.91 1.94 -12.99
C ILE A 32 2.94 3.18 -13.90
N SER A 33 3.06 3.01 -15.22
CA SER A 33 3.02 4.10 -16.22
C SER A 33 1.75 4.96 -16.19
N HIS A 34 0.62 4.42 -15.70
CA HIS A 34 -0.66 5.15 -15.65
C HIS A 34 -0.87 5.94 -14.34
N ILE A 35 0.02 5.78 -13.36
CA ILE A 35 -0.03 6.57 -12.13
C ILE A 35 0.62 7.92 -12.46
N LYS A 36 -0.16 9.02 -12.37
CA LYS A 36 0.34 10.39 -12.52
C LYS A 36 1.28 10.72 -11.36
N VAL A 37 2.51 10.25 -11.44
CA VAL A 37 3.63 10.70 -10.65
C VAL A 37 4.28 11.84 -11.43
N HIS A 38 4.70 12.91 -10.74
CA HIS A 38 5.26 14.10 -11.36
C HIS A 38 6.36 13.73 -12.38
N ASP A 39 6.36 14.39 -13.55
CA ASP A 39 7.21 14.16 -14.74
C ASP A 39 8.74 14.11 -14.49
N THR A 40 9.20 14.31 -13.27
CA THR A 40 10.63 14.29 -12.88
C THR A 40 11.12 12.93 -12.37
N ASP A 41 10.22 11.97 -12.13
CA ASP A 41 10.58 10.69 -11.51
C ASP A 41 10.82 9.62 -12.58
N SER A 42 12.07 9.49 -13.04
CA SER A 42 12.44 8.48 -14.02
C SER A 42 12.44 7.06 -13.43
N TYR A 43 11.38 6.29 -13.69
CA TYR A 43 11.19 4.88 -13.31
C TYR A 43 12.03 3.86 -14.11
N ILE A 44 12.92 4.33 -14.99
CA ILE A 44 13.67 3.51 -15.96
C ILE A 44 14.62 2.49 -15.29
N MET A 45 14.92 2.62 -13.99
CA MET A 45 15.74 1.65 -13.23
C MET A 45 14.97 0.50 -12.57
N LEU A 46 13.72 0.23 -12.95
CA LEU A 46 12.97 -0.92 -12.39
C LEU A 46 13.33 -2.27 -13.06
N GLY A 47 14.04 -2.28 -14.19
CA GLY A 47 14.34 -3.50 -14.96
C GLY A 47 15.24 -4.53 -14.26
N ASP A 48 16.01 -4.12 -13.24
CA ASP A 48 16.84 -5.04 -12.44
C ASP A 48 16.08 -5.71 -11.27
N ILE A 49 14.82 -5.34 -11.04
CA ILE A 49 13.99 -5.87 -9.95
C ILE A 49 13.59 -7.33 -10.18
N ASP A 50 13.41 -7.77 -11.42
CA ASP A 50 12.93 -9.13 -11.71
C ASP A 50 13.90 -10.22 -11.22
N LYS A 51 15.22 -9.99 -11.30
CA LYS A 51 16.23 -10.91 -10.71
C LYS A 51 16.28 -10.84 -9.18
N ILE A 52 15.93 -9.69 -8.60
CA ILE A 52 15.92 -9.45 -7.15
C ILE A 52 14.69 -10.13 -6.50
N LEU A 53 13.54 -10.11 -7.19
CA LEU A 53 12.29 -10.73 -6.74
C LEU A 53 12.34 -12.28 -6.70
N MET A 54 13.27 -12.90 -7.43
CA MET A 54 13.53 -14.36 -7.36
C MET A 54 14.32 -14.80 -6.11
N ASN A 55 14.65 -13.90 -5.21
CA ASN A 55 15.37 -14.20 -3.97
C ASN A 55 14.40 -14.71 -2.88
N ASN A 56 14.77 -15.80 -2.19
CA ASN A 56 14.01 -16.39 -1.08
C ASN A 56 13.63 -15.37 0.02
N GLU A 57 14.45 -14.34 0.25
CA GLU A 57 14.14 -13.25 1.18
C GLU A 57 12.90 -12.44 0.75
N PHE A 58 12.79 -12.09 -0.54
CA PHE A 58 11.64 -11.34 -1.05
C PHE A 58 10.37 -12.18 -0.94
N SER A 59 10.44 -13.46 -1.31
CA SER A 59 9.32 -14.38 -1.15
C SER A 59 8.89 -14.47 0.32
N GLN A 60 9.84 -14.55 1.26
CA GLN A 60 9.52 -14.55 2.68
C GLN A 60 8.85 -13.24 3.12
N TYR A 61 9.40 -12.09 2.71
CA TYR A 61 8.84 -10.79 3.05
C TYR A 61 7.43 -10.61 2.50
N ILE A 62 7.21 -10.96 1.22
CA ILE A 62 5.89 -10.93 0.57
C ILE A 62 4.91 -11.82 1.33
N ASN A 63 5.29 -13.06 1.65
CA ASN A 63 4.43 -13.99 2.39
C ASN A 63 4.04 -13.45 3.77
N LEU A 64 4.98 -12.83 4.50
CA LEU A 64 4.72 -12.20 5.80
C LEU A 64 3.75 -11.02 5.68
N VAL A 65 3.87 -10.20 4.64
CA VAL A 65 2.98 -9.05 4.37
C VAL A 65 1.59 -9.55 3.99
N VAL A 66 1.49 -10.47 3.03
CA VAL A 66 0.21 -11.00 2.51
C VAL A 66 -0.55 -11.76 3.60
N SER A 67 0.15 -12.55 4.42
CA SER A 67 -0.49 -13.26 5.55
C SER A 67 -0.86 -12.35 6.73
N GLY A 68 -0.41 -11.09 6.73
CA GLY A 68 -0.64 -10.15 7.82
C GLY A 68 0.11 -10.51 9.12
N THR A 69 1.23 -11.23 9.02
CA THR A 69 2.03 -11.71 10.16
C THR A 69 3.40 -11.05 10.28
N LEU A 70 3.71 -10.06 9.43
CA LEU A 70 4.99 -9.34 9.43
C LEU A 70 5.33 -8.74 10.81
N TYR A 71 4.35 -8.11 11.47
CA TYR A 71 4.60 -7.44 12.75
C TYR A 71 4.91 -8.45 13.86
N GLU A 72 4.16 -9.54 13.91
CA GLU A 72 4.31 -10.64 14.86
C GLU A 72 5.66 -11.36 14.64
N PHE A 73 6.06 -11.55 13.38
CA PHE A 73 7.38 -12.09 13.03
C PHE A 73 8.52 -11.18 13.49
N LEU A 74 8.44 -9.88 13.20
CA LEU A 74 9.44 -8.90 13.63
C LEU A 74 9.49 -8.78 15.15
N GLU A 75 8.34 -8.81 15.83
CA GLU A 75 8.23 -8.77 17.29
C GLU A 75 8.99 -9.94 17.93
N HIS A 76 8.69 -11.16 17.50
CA HIS A 76 9.38 -12.35 17.99
C HIS A 76 10.89 -12.27 17.74
N ARG A 77 11.31 -11.85 16.54
CA ARG A 77 12.73 -11.77 16.17
C ARG A 77 13.49 -10.70 16.94
N PHE A 78 12.86 -9.55 17.20
CA PHE A 78 13.45 -8.49 18.01
C PHE A 78 13.59 -8.93 19.47
N GLY A 79 12.61 -9.66 20.01
CA GLY A 79 12.68 -10.19 21.38
C GLY A 79 13.83 -11.17 21.57
N VAL A 80 14.07 -12.05 20.59
CA VAL A 80 15.20 -13.00 20.61
C VAL A 80 16.56 -12.29 20.53
N GLU A 81 16.70 -11.25 19.69
CA GLU A 81 17.99 -10.55 19.52
C GLU A 81 18.27 -9.49 20.59
N LEU A 82 17.24 -8.87 21.19
CA LEU A 82 17.40 -7.72 22.09
C LEU A 82 16.97 -7.99 23.54
N GLY A 83 16.31 -9.12 23.82
CA GLY A 83 15.68 -9.44 25.10
C GLY A 83 14.20 -9.02 25.16
N GLU A 84 13.39 -9.79 25.90
CA GLU A 84 11.91 -9.66 25.99
C GLU A 84 11.41 -8.31 26.52
N THR A 85 12.26 -7.52 27.17
CA THR A 85 11.90 -6.23 27.79
C THR A 85 11.69 -5.07 26.82
N PHE A 86 11.92 -5.26 25.51
CA PHE A 86 11.98 -4.18 24.52
C PHE A 86 10.96 -4.26 23.39
N VAL A 87 9.92 -5.11 23.48
CA VAL A 87 9.05 -5.31 22.31
C VAL A 87 7.58 -5.20 22.66
N ASN A 88 7.01 -4.09 22.21
CA ASN A 88 5.57 -3.92 22.03
C ASN A 88 5.33 -3.76 20.53
N ARG A 89 4.27 -4.39 19.99
CA ARG A 89 3.76 -4.19 18.61
C ARG A 89 3.81 -2.74 18.12
N LYS A 90 3.60 -1.75 19.00
CA LYS A 90 3.74 -0.31 18.69
C LYS A 90 5.16 0.09 18.24
N GLU A 91 6.19 -0.44 18.89
CA GLU A 91 7.59 -0.17 18.54
C GLU A 91 7.99 -0.86 17.23
N VAL A 92 7.51 -2.09 17.01
CA VAL A 92 7.72 -2.80 15.74
C VAL A 92 7.08 -2.05 14.57
N LYS A 93 5.86 -1.55 14.74
CA LYS A 93 5.23 -0.66 13.75
C LYS A 93 6.07 0.59 13.49
N THR A 94 6.57 1.20 14.56
CA THR A 94 7.45 2.37 14.46
C THR A 94 8.72 2.03 13.66
N ALA A 95 9.30 0.86 13.86
CA ALA A 95 10.46 0.39 13.11
C ALA A 95 10.17 0.26 11.61
N VAL A 96 9.05 -0.36 11.24
CA VAL A 96 8.64 -0.52 9.84
C VAL A 96 8.39 0.86 9.21
N PHE A 97 7.68 1.76 9.91
CA PHE A 97 7.50 3.13 9.44
C PHE A 97 8.80 3.91 9.32
N GLN A 98 9.76 3.70 10.22
CA GLN A 98 11.09 4.29 10.08
C GLN A 98 11.78 3.75 8.83
N VAL A 99 11.74 2.45 8.59
CA VAL A 99 12.34 1.85 7.38
C VAL A 99 11.72 2.41 6.12
N LEU A 100 10.39 2.57 6.07
CA LEU A 100 9.69 3.09 4.90
C LEU A 100 9.91 4.60 4.73
N PHE A 101 9.77 5.40 5.78
CA PHE A 101 9.59 6.85 5.64
C PHE A 101 10.76 7.71 6.12
N THR A 102 11.76 7.15 6.82
CA THR A 102 12.93 7.93 7.23
C THR A 102 14.01 7.99 6.15
N ASP A 103 14.75 9.09 6.17
CA ASP A 103 15.92 9.35 5.34
C ASP A 103 16.99 8.25 5.52
N ASN A 104 17.75 7.99 4.45
CA ASN A 104 18.83 7.00 4.47
C ASN A 104 19.93 7.35 5.47
N ARG A 105 20.16 8.64 5.75
CA ARG A 105 21.14 9.15 6.73
C ARG A 105 20.76 8.84 8.18
N PHE A 106 19.52 8.42 8.44
CA PHE A 106 19.03 8.13 9.80
C PHE A 106 19.72 6.93 10.48
N LEU A 107 20.49 6.10 9.76
CA LEU A 107 21.17 4.93 10.31
C LEU A 107 22.25 5.24 11.37
N GLY A 108 22.75 6.48 11.43
CA GLY A 108 23.80 6.89 12.39
C GLY A 108 23.32 7.17 13.82
N GLN A 109 22.01 7.22 14.06
CA GLN A 109 21.45 7.63 15.36
C GLN A 109 21.18 6.43 16.28
N GLU A 110 21.21 6.62 17.61
CA GLU A 110 20.87 5.58 18.59
C GLU A 110 19.46 5.02 18.36
N HIS A 111 18.51 5.88 17.98
CA HIS A 111 17.13 5.50 17.68
C HIS A 111 16.96 4.64 16.39
N ALA A 112 18.04 4.39 15.64
CA ALA A 112 18.02 3.56 14.45
C ALA A 112 18.18 2.05 14.74
N LYS A 113 18.22 1.64 16.02
CA LYS A 113 18.40 0.23 16.42
C LYS A 113 17.41 -0.70 15.70
N LEU A 114 16.11 -0.35 15.69
CA LEU A 114 15.08 -1.17 15.05
C LEU A 114 15.19 -1.16 13.51
N LYS A 115 15.56 -0.01 12.91
CA LYS A 115 15.85 0.10 11.47
C LYS A 115 17.05 -0.76 11.06
N LYS A 116 18.09 -0.81 11.88
CA LYS A 116 19.26 -1.69 11.68
C LYS A 116 18.88 -3.16 11.77
N MET A 117 17.99 -3.52 12.70
CA MET A 117 17.49 -4.88 12.83
C MET A 117 16.67 -5.30 11.62
N PHE A 118 15.76 -4.44 11.15
CA PHE A 118 15.04 -4.70 9.91
C PHE A 118 16.01 -4.92 8.74
N LYS A 119 17.04 -4.07 8.59
CA LYS A 119 18.08 -4.25 7.56
C LYS A 119 18.82 -5.58 7.69
N LYS A 120 19.08 -6.06 8.92
CA LYS A 120 19.73 -7.36 9.14
C LYS A 120 18.85 -8.52 8.71
N MET A 121 17.53 -8.41 8.92
CA MET A 121 16.56 -9.47 8.63
C MET A 121 16.14 -9.49 7.16
N PHE A 122 16.01 -8.31 6.54
CA PHE A 122 15.61 -8.15 5.14
C PHE A 122 16.58 -7.20 4.39
N PRO A 123 17.86 -7.59 4.21
CA PRO A 123 18.86 -6.73 3.59
C PRO A 123 18.53 -6.35 2.14
N TYR A 124 18.02 -7.26 1.33
CA TYR A 124 17.71 -6.95 -0.07
C TYR A 124 16.43 -6.12 -0.20
N VAL A 125 15.39 -6.39 0.62
CA VAL A 125 14.19 -5.53 0.67
C VAL A 125 14.55 -4.12 1.14
N TYR A 126 15.37 -4.03 2.19
CA TYR A 126 15.88 -2.74 2.67
C TYR A 126 16.65 -1.99 1.59
N GLU A 127 17.44 -2.70 0.79
CA GLU A 127 18.22 -2.11 -0.29
C GLU A 127 17.32 -1.46 -1.34
N VAL A 128 16.26 -2.13 -1.77
CA VAL A 128 15.27 -1.57 -2.69
C VAL A 128 14.64 -0.30 -2.10
N PHE A 129 14.20 -0.34 -0.83
CA PHE A 129 13.63 0.85 -0.19
C PHE A 129 14.65 2.00 -0.09
N ARG A 130 15.92 1.68 0.18
CA ARG A 130 17.00 2.66 0.25
C ARG A 130 17.26 3.31 -1.10
N GLN A 131 17.26 2.51 -2.17
CA GLN A 131 17.48 2.97 -3.55
C GLN A 131 16.34 3.88 -4.02
N LEU A 132 15.08 3.48 -3.78
CA LEU A 132 13.91 4.32 -4.08
C LEU A 132 13.99 5.68 -3.37
N LYS A 133 14.56 5.71 -2.16
CA LYS A 133 14.71 6.95 -1.37
C LYS A 133 16.03 7.68 -1.57
N SER A 134 16.88 7.22 -2.48
CA SER A 134 18.26 7.73 -2.61
C SER A 134 18.32 9.20 -3.03
N LYS A 135 17.42 9.62 -3.92
CA LYS A 135 17.32 11.00 -4.41
C LYS A 135 16.31 11.82 -3.60
N ASP A 136 15.17 11.24 -3.27
CA ASP A 136 14.12 11.86 -2.46
C ASP A 136 13.55 10.86 -1.45
N LYS A 137 13.70 11.17 -0.16
CA LYS A 137 13.17 10.35 0.94
C LYS A 137 11.64 10.24 0.91
N THR A 138 10.96 11.20 0.28
CA THR A 138 9.50 11.24 0.19
C THR A 138 8.96 10.36 -0.94
N LEU A 139 9.80 9.93 -1.88
CA LEU A 139 9.38 9.19 -3.07
C LEU A 139 8.64 7.89 -2.72
N LEU A 140 9.24 7.05 -1.88
CA LEU A 140 8.63 5.78 -1.48
C LEU A 140 7.27 5.97 -0.78
N PRO A 141 7.13 6.81 0.28
CA PRO A 141 5.83 7.09 0.88
C PRO A 141 4.80 7.63 -0.12
N ARG A 142 5.19 8.59 -0.98
CA ARG A 142 4.29 9.18 -1.96
C ARG A 142 3.83 8.16 -2.99
N LEU A 143 4.73 7.28 -3.45
CA LEU A 143 4.40 6.21 -4.38
C LEU A 143 3.38 5.25 -3.77
N LEU A 144 3.60 4.78 -2.54
CA LEU A 144 2.67 3.88 -1.84
C LEU A 144 1.29 4.51 -1.67
N GLN A 145 1.23 5.77 -1.22
CA GLN A 145 -0.02 6.53 -1.07
C GLN A 145 -0.72 6.77 -2.42
N SER A 146 0.05 6.99 -3.50
CA SER A 146 -0.51 7.20 -4.84
C SER A 146 -1.12 5.92 -5.40
N ILE A 147 -0.47 4.77 -5.19
CA ILE A 147 -1.01 3.46 -5.57
C ILE A 147 -2.30 3.18 -4.79
N GLU A 148 -2.29 3.41 -3.47
CA GLU A 148 -3.46 3.25 -2.62
C GLU A 148 -4.63 4.13 -3.09
N SER A 149 -4.39 5.43 -3.26
CA SER A 149 -5.43 6.38 -3.69
C SER A 149 -5.97 6.05 -5.09
N TYR A 150 -5.10 5.65 -6.01
CA TYR A 150 -5.50 5.24 -7.36
C TYR A 150 -6.44 4.02 -7.31
N LEU A 151 -6.08 2.98 -6.55
CA LEU A 151 -6.91 1.79 -6.42
C LEU A 151 -8.26 2.11 -5.78
N MET A 152 -8.27 2.87 -4.69
CA MET A 152 -9.50 3.18 -3.96
C MET A 152 -10.45 4.07 -4.76
N ILE A 153 -9.94 5.13 -5.41
CA ILE A 153 -10.76 6.15 -6.06
C ILE A 153 -10.99 5.82 -7.54
N ASN A 154 -9.91 5.64 -8.29
CA ASN A 154 -9.96 5.58 -9.75
C ASN A 154 -10.35 4.21 -10.28
N VAL A 155 -10.20 3.16 -9.47
CA VAL A 155 -10.54 1.78 -9.82
C VAL A 155 -11.81 1.35 -9.09
N ILE A 156 -11.75 1.19 -7.77
CA ILE A 156 -12.83 0.59 -6.97
C ILE A 156 -14.05 1.50 -6.91
N ALA A 157 -13.91 2.74 -6.39
CA ALA A 157 -15.04 3.65 -6.26
C ALA A 157 -15.65 4.00 -7.62
N LYS A 158 -14.81 4.18 -8.66
CA LYS A 158 -15.27 4.37 -10.03
C LYS A 158 -16.12 3.20 -10.52
N ARG A 159 -15.66 1.95 -10.32
CA ARG A 159 -16.41 0.75 -10.72
C ARG A 159 -17.75 0.66 -9.99
N ILE A 160 -17.76 0.87 -8.67
CA ILE A 160 -19.00 0.88 -7.88
C ILE A 160 -19.96 1.95 -8.39
N SER A 161 -19.49 3.16 -8.69
CA SER A 161 -20.35 4.25 -9.19
C SER A 161 -21.01 3.96 -10.55
N ILE A 162 -20.41 3.08 -11.35
CA ILE A 162 -20.92 2.68 -12.66
C ILE A 162 -21.90 1.51 -12.52
N GLU A 163 -21.54 0.48 -11.75
CA GLU A 163 -22.36 -0.74 -11.59
C GLU A 163 -23.54 -0.53 -10.62
N TYR A 164 -23.37 0.33 -9.62
CA TYR A 164 -24.33 0.61 -8.55
C TYR A 164 -24.46 2.13 -8.33
N PRO A 165 -25.07 2.86 -9.28
CA PRO A 165 -25.17 4.32 -9.23
C PRO A 165 -25.96 4.85 -8.02
N ASP A 166 -26.86 4.04 -7.46
CA ASP A 166 -27.65 4.39 -6.27
C ASP A 166 -26.91 4.11 -4.95
N ALA A 167 -25.76 3.43 -4.99
CA ALA A 167 -24.97 3.12 -3.80
C ALA A 167 -24.22 4.36 -3.28
N PRO A 168 -24.50 4.83 -2.06
CA PRO A 168 -23.75 5.94 -1.48
C PRO A 168 -22.37 5.46 -1.04
N ILE A 169 -21.31 5.89 -1.73
CA ILE A 169 -19.92 5.53 -1.38
C ILE A 169 -19.14 6.73 -0.87
N PHE A 170 -18.47 6.54 0.26
CA PHE A 170 -17.54 7.51 0.83
C PHE A 170 -16.21 6.82 1.07
N THR A 171 -15.12 7.39 0.53
CA THR A 171 -13.77 6.87 0.76
C THR A 171 -13.12 7.59 1.94
N ILE A 172 -12.50 6.83 2.84
CA ILE A 172 -11.67 7.35 3.93
C ILE A 172 -10.37 6.54 3.90
N HIS A 173 -9.34 7.12 3.30
CA HIS A 173 -8.06 6.43 3.02
C HIS A 173 -8.28 5.09 2.29
N ASP A 174 -7.96 3.99 2.96
CA ASP A 174 -8.05 2.61 2.51
C ASP A 174 -9.42 1.96 2.77
N SER A 175 -10.41 2.74 3.24
CA SER A 175 -11.76 2.24 3.52
C SER A 175 -12.83 2.88 2.63
N ILE A 176 -13.89 2.11 2.38
CA ILE A 176 -15.13 2.59 1.75
C ILE A 176 -16.27 2.38 2.73
N SER A 177 -17.00 3.45 3.01
CA SER A 177 -18.25 3.42 3.78
C SER A 177 -19.43 3.48 2.82
N THR A 178 -20.42 2.62 3.08
CA THR A 178 -21.67 2.53 2.32
C THR A 178 -22.82 2.14 3.26
N THR A 179 -24.05 2.05 2.74
CA THR A 179 -25.20 1.52 3.48
C THR A 179 -25.15 -0.01 3.55
N GLU A 180 -25.85 -0.57 4.54
CA GLU A 180 -25.90 -2.02 4.81
C GLU A 180 -26.28 -2.84 3.56
N GLU A 181 -27.22 -2.34 2.77
CA GLU A 181 -27.68 -2.97 1.52
C GLU A 181 -26.56 -3.25 0.51
N TYR A 182 -25.56 -2.37 0.42
CA TYR A 182 -24.48 -2.48 -0.58
C TYR A 182 -23.18 -3.04 -0.01
N VAL A 183 -23.10 -3.32 1.29
CA VAL A 183 -21.83 -3.66 1.96
C VAL A 183 -21.17 -4.91 1.37
N ASP A 184 -21.98 -5.93 1.05
CA ASP A 184 -21.50 -7.20 0.49
C ASP A 184 -20.96 -7.02 -0.93
N VAL A 185 -21.65 -6.21 -1.74
CA VAL A 185 -21.25 -5.89 -3.11
C VAL A 185 -19.96 -5.08 -3.12
N VAL A 186 -19.88 -4.04 -2.27
CA VAL A 186 -18.67 -3.22 -2.14
C VAL A 186 -17.48 -4.08 -1.70
N GLU A 187 -17.66 -4.96 -0.71
CA GLU A 187 -16.59 -5.85 -0.28
C GLU A 187 -16.15 -6.80 -1.40
N ALA A 188 -17.09 -7.33 -2.18
CA ALA A 188 -16.77 -8.20 -3.31
C ALA A 188 -15.94 -7.47 -4.39
N ILE A 189 -16.36 -6.26 -4.77
CA ILE A 189 -15.63 -5.43 -5.75
C ILE A 189 -14.24 -5.06 -5.20
N MET A 190 -14.14 -4.66 -3.93
CA MET A 190 -12.85 -4.38 -3.30
C MET A 190 -11.93 -5.60 -3.33
N LYS A 191 -12.42 -6.78 -2.95
CA LYS A 191 -11.63 -8.02 -3.00
C LYS A 191 -11.18 -8.33 -4.42
N GLU A 192 -12.06 -8.21 -5.40
CA GLU A 192 -11.76 -8.52 -6.78
C GLU A 192 -10.67 -7.57 -7.35
N GLU A 193 -10.89 -6.27 -7.25
CA GLU A 193 -9.97 -5.28 -7.82
C GLU A 193 -8.61 -5.26 -7.11
N LEU A 194 -8.59 -5.39 -5.78
CA LEU A 194 -7.33 -5.49 -5.04
C LEU A 194 -6.59 -6.80 -5.35
N SER A 195 -7.32 -7.92 -5.52
CA SER A 195 -6.71 -9.19 -5.92
C SER A 195 -6.12 -9.12 -7.33
N LYS A 196 -6.81 -8.49 -8.28
CA LYS A 196 -6.30 -8.28 -9.65
C LYS A 196 -5.07 -7.40 -9.65
N ALA A 197 -5.12 -6.28 -8.93
CA ALA A 197 -4.04 -5.29 -8.93
C ALA A 197 -2.76 -5.78 -8.23
N ILE A 198 -2.90 -6.47 -7.09
CA ILE A 198 -1.78 -6.87 -6.21
C ILE A 198 -1.39 -8.35 -6.42
N GLY A 199 -2.28 -9.15 -7.02
CA GLY A 199 -2.11 -10.59 -7.20
C GLY A 199 -2.44 -11.45 -5.98
N ASN A 200 -2.91 -10.84 -4.88
CA ASN A 200 -3.27 -11.53 -3.64
C ASN A 200 -4.55 -10.94 -3.03
N ALA A 201 -5.39 -11.79 -2.45
CA ALA A 201 -6.64 -11.34 -1.84
C ALA A 201 -6.40 -10.55 -0.54
N PRO A 202 -7.02 -9.36 -0.38
CA PRO A 202 -6.86 -8.57 0.82
C PRO A 202 -7.66 -9.16 1.99
N LYS A 203 -7.19 -8.92 3.20
CA LYS A 203 -7.98 -9.14 4.42
C LYS A 203 -8.75 -7.87 4.75
N LEU A 204 -10.03 -7.85 4.41
CA LEU A 204 -10.93 -6.74 4.70
C LEU A 204 -11.61 -6.94 6.07
N ALA A 205 -11.80 -5.86 6.81
CA ALA A 205 -12.55 -5.85 8.06
C ALA A 205 -13.79 -4.97 7.89
N ARG A 206 -14.94 -5.46 8.37
CA ARG A 206 -16.18 -4.68 8.41
C ARG A 206 -16.29 -3.93 9.73
N GLU A 207 -16.70 -2.66 9.65
CA GLU A 207 -17.02 -1.85 10.81
C GLU A 207 -18.41 -1.24 10.63
N GLU A 208 -19.29 -1.46 11.60
CA GLU A 208 -20.64 -0.90 11.59
C GLU A 208 -20.70 0.40 12.40
N TRP A 209 -21.16 1.47 11.78
CA TRP A 209 -21.31 2.77 12.41
C TRP A 209 -22.70 2.92 13.07
N CYS A 210 -22.83 2.36 14.27
CA CYS A 210 -24.04 2.46 15.09
C CYS A 210 -23.78 3.16 16.43
N LYS A 211 -24.85 3.64 17.09
CA LYS A 211 -24.75 4.42 18.34
C LYS A 211 -23.97 3.70 19.45
N SER A 212 -24.19 2.40 19.60
CA SER A 212 -23.51 1.58 20.61
C SER A 212 -22.01 1.46 20.32
N ASN A 213 -21.61 1.29 19.06
CA ASN A 213 -20.20 1.25 18.66
C ASN A 213 -19.52 2.62 18.85
N MET A 214 -20.21 3.71 18.53
CA MET A 214 -19.70 5.07 18.78
C MET A 214 -19.46 5.33 20.27
N GLN A 215 -20.38 4.88 21.15
CA GLN A 215 -20.22 5.02 22.60
C GLN A 215 -19.01 4.24 23.12
N LYS A 216 -18.86 2.97 22.72
CA LYS A 216 -17.67 2.16 23.06
C LYS A 216 -16.37 2.82 22.59
N HIS A 217 -16.38 3.40 21.39
CA HIS A 217 -15.21 4.09 20.85
C HIS A 217 -14.85 5.33 21.69
N LEU A 218 -15.85 6.14 22.04
CA LEU A 218 -15.68 7.32 22.91
C LEU A 218 -15.15 6.95 24.30
N GLU A 219 -15.63 5.86 24.88
CA GLU A 219 -15.15 5.34 26.17
C GLU A 219 -13.69 4.90 26.09
N SER A 220 -13.31 4.12 25.06
CA SER A 220 -11.92 3.72 24.84
C SER A 220 -10.97 4.91 24.67
N LEU A 221 -11.40 5.97 23.98
CA LEU A 221 -10.62 7.19 23.82
C LEU A 221 -10.42 7.91 25.16
N LYS A 222 -11.45 7.99 26.00
CA LYS A 222 -11.34 8.58 27.35
C LYS A 222 -10.37 7.80 28.23
N GLU A 223 -10.40 6.47 28.19
CA GLU A 223 -9.48 5.63 28.95
C GLU A 223 -8.03 5.84 28.52
N LYS A 224 -7.75 5.83 27.21
CA LYS A 224 -6.40 6.10 26.68
C LYS A 224 -5.87 7.48 27.07
N THR A 225 -6.75 8.47 27.15
CA THR A 225 -6.37 9.83 27.55
C THR A 225 -6.00 9.92 29.04
N LYS A 226 -6.67 9.14 29.89
CA LYS A 226 -6.35 9.04 31.33
C LYS A 226 -5.04 8.31 31.63
N VAL A 227 -4.59 7.41 30.74
CA VAL A 227 -3.32 6.67 30.90
C VAL A 227 -2.10 7.50 30.48
N VAL A 228 -2.31 8.59 29.74
CA VAL A 228 -1.24 9.47 29.22
C VAL A 228 -1.09 10.74 30.06
N ALA A 229 -2.02 11.02 30.99
CA ALA A 229 -1.97 12.13 31.95
C ALA A 229 -1.46 11.65 33.32
#